data_AF-A0A4V6ARP5-F1
#
_entry.id   AF-A0A4V6ARP5-F1
#
_cell.length_a   1.000
_cell.length_b   1.000
_cell.length_c   1.000
_cell.angle_alpha   90.00
_cell.angle_beta   90.00
_cell.angle_gamma   90.00
#
_symmetry.space_group_name_H-M   'P 1'
#
loop_
_entity.id
_entity.type
_entity.pdbx_description
1 polymer ?
#
loop_
_entity_poly.entity_id
_entity_poly.type
_entity_poly.pdbx_seq_one_letter_code
_entity_poly.pdbx_strand_id
1 'polypeptide(L)'
;MSPCPYADTGRVLAANEGERRSACGFLSGSDGPLEMPLFQLIPSQRQLVFRGDRLPLQCTASYLDQSVELRWRHNGHIMNTQEDRGIYVEQTLLHDCCLLTSEVILSNIDVGIAGIWECLVTSSRGNTSQQMEIVVLETSAPYCPADRVTNNKGDFRWSKTLAGILAFLPCAPAAFGSAPHPSGNAPHPSGQKEKKAWRRCDRSGRWAEEDYTQCPYASELTRVLHELTQITINTTNAQPLGQQLVTFTSRAAHFTDVMDVIFVTHLVERLTRLVEKRRDLGDYISDIASNMMLVEEHILWMAQNEARACTRIVQCVERIADLALTGDNQVISKVSANIALEAFLIRPSNFLGLSCTALQRPPSSTTSPFPDSHSHTDKDRSRERDAVGESLLNFKCHTVNNSGSPASQLSKLTLPTSGSAWSSADKP
;
A
#
# COMPACT_ATOMS: atom_id res chain seq x y z
N MET A 1 39.25 -58.15 -1.79
CA MET A 1 39.23 -57.13 -2.86
C MET A 1 39.27 -57.87 -4.18
N SER A 2 38.10 -58.24 -4.71
CA SER A 2 37.96 -58.95 -5.98
C SER A 2 37.50 -57.95 -7.05
N PRO A 3 38.06 -57.96 -8.27
CA PRO A 3 37.69 -57.00 -9.31
C PRO A 3 36.33 -57.36 -9.93
N CYS A 4 35.59 -56.36 -10.43
CA CYS A 4 34.46 -56.56 -11.33
C CYS A 4 34.96 -57.33 -12.57
N PRO A 5 34.33 -58.46 -12.94
CA PRO A 5 34.82 -59.25 -14.05
C PRO A 5 34.52 -58.53 -15.36
N TYR A 6 35.60 -58.25 -16.11
CA TYR A 6 35.72 -57.82 -17.51
C TYR A 6 36.01 -56.34 -17.80
N ALA A 7 37.30 -56.01 -17.77
CA ALA A 7 37.94 -55.18 -18.80
C ALA A 7 39.16 -55.95 -19.37
N ASP A 8 38.91 -56.59 -20.52
CA ASP A 8 39.78 -57.01 -21.61
C ASP A 8 40.86 -58.14 -21.54
N THR A 9 40.84 -58.91 -22.65
CA THR A 9 41.79 -59.88 -23.23
C THR A 9 41.87 -61.34 -22.72
N GLY A 10 41.22 -62.23 -23.48
CA GLY A 10 41.68 -63.61 -23.71
C GLY A 10 41.03 -64.73 -22.89
N ARG A 11 40.25 -65.57 -23.59
CA ARG A 11 39.68 -66.88 -23.20
C ARG A 11 38.45 -66.89 -22.27
N VAL A 12 37.32 -67.07 -22.95
CA VAL A 12 36.07 -67.78 -22.59
C VAL A 12 36.07 -68.45 -21.21
N LEU A 13 35.39 -67.82 -20.25
CA LEU A 13 34.56 -68.49 -19.26
C LEU A 13 33.21 -67.77 -19.24
N ALA A 14 32.20 -68.46 -19.74
CA ALA A 14 30.81 -68.04 -19.73
C ALA A 14 30.30 -68.03 -18.27
N ALA A 15 30.22 -66.84 -17.68
CA ALA A 15 29.44 -66.60 -16.48
C ALA A 15 28.03 -66.16 -16.91
N ASN A 16 27.02 -66.90 -16.46
CA ASN A 16 25.61 -66.68 -16.80
C ASN A 16 25.15 -65.27 -16.41
N GLU A 17 24.47 -64.57 -17.32
CA GLU A 17 23.79 -63.29 -17.06
C GLU A 17 22.85 -63.31 -15.84
N GLY A 18 22.36 -64.50 -15.47
CA GLY A 18 21.50 -64.69 -14.30
C GLY A 18 22.18 -64.39 -12.94
N GLU A 19 23.50 -64.54 -12.83
CA GLU A 19 24.20 -64.36 -11.56
C GLU A 19 24.52 -62.88 -11.28
N ARG A 20 24.71 -62.07 -12.33
CA ARG A 20 24.86 -60.60 -12.25
C ARG A 20 23.57 -59.89 -11.84
N ARG A 21 22.40 -60.42 -12.22
CA ARG A 21 21.08 -59.85 -11.85
C ARG A 21 20.72 -60.06 -10.38
N SER A 22 21.26 -61.11 -9.76
CA SER A 22 20.96 -61.49 -8.37
C SER A 22 21.56 -60.53 -7.34
N ALA A 23 22.76 -59.97 -7.61
CA ALA A 23 23.44 -59.04 -6.70
C ALA A 23 22.75 -57.67 -6.56
N CYS A 24 21.97 -57.26 -7.57
CA CYS A 24 21.29 -55.97 -7.62
C CYS A 24 19.76 -56.06 -7.41
N GLY A 25 19.23 -57.23 -7.07
CA GLY A 25 17.80 -57.40 -6.78
C GLY A 25 16.86 -57.11 -7.97
N PHE A 26 17.32 -57.27 -9.22
CA PHE A 26 16.49 -57.01 -10.40
C PHE A 26 15.69 -58.26 -10.80
N LEU A 27 14.39 -58.23 -10.53
CA LEU A 27 13.43 -59.19 -11.08
C LEU A 27 13.31 -58.96 -12.60
N SER A 28 13.59 -60.00 -13.38
CA SER A 28 13.42 -59.99 -14.84
C SER A 28 11.93 -59.91 -15.18
N GLY A 29 11.45 -58.74 -15.60
CA GLY A 29 10.08 -58.52 -16.05
C GLY A 29 10.01 -57.62 -17.28
N SER A 30 9.58 -58.21 -18.40
CA SER A 30 8.87 -57.68 -19.59
C SER A 30 9.10 -56.25 -20.09
N ASP A 31 9.45 -56.18 -21.39
CA ASP A 31 9.18 -55.20 -22.45
C ASP A 31 8.21 -54.03 -22.14
N GLY A 32 8.63 -53.14 -21.23
CA GLY A 32 7.95 -51.89 -20.86
C GLY A 32 8.89 -50.69 -21.01
N PRO A 33 8.37 -49.45 -20.92
CA PRO A 33 9.19 -48.24 -20.98
C PRO A 33 10.32 -48.28 -19.93
N LEU A 34 11.46 -47.62 -20.22
CA LEU A 34 12.63 -47.59 -19.33
C LEU A 34 12.26 -47.05 -17.94
N GLU A 35 11.93 -47.94 -17.01
CA GLU A 35 11.71 -47.64 -15.61
C GLU A 35 13.00 -47.96 -14.84
N MET A 36 13.56 -46.94 -14.19
CA MET A 36 14.86 -46.99 -13.55
C MET A 36 14.66 -46.77 -12.04
N PRO A 37 15.03 -47.72 -11.16
CA PRO A 37 14.76 -47.59 -9.73
C PRO A 37 15.36 -46.35 -9.07
N LEU A 38 16.52 -45.92 -9.55
CA LEU A 38 17.17 -44.70 -9.14
C LEU A 38 17.62 -43.93 -10.37
N PHE A 39 17.16 -42.70 -10.49
CA PHE A 39 17.71 -41.72 -11.41
C PHE A 39 17.63 -40.33 -10.77
N GLN A 40 18.77 -39.76 -10.45
CA GLN A 40 18.87 -38.51 -9.69
C GLN A 40 19.94 -37.59 -10.26
N LEU A 41 19.60 -36.31 -10.35
CA LEU A 41 20.53 -35.22 -10.63
C LEU A 41 20.64 -34.34 -9.36
N ILE A 42 21.87 -34.06 -8.94
CA ILE A 42 22.17 -33.19 -7.81
C ILE A 42 23.06 -32.04 -8.30
N PRO A 43 22.67 -30.78 -8.10
CA PRO A 43 21.37 -30.33 -7.58
C PRO A 43 20.22 -30.55 -8.58
N SER A 44 19.02 -30.87 -8.07
CA SER A 44 17.81 -31.11 -8.88
C SER A 44 16.99 -29.85 -9.17
N GLN A 45 17.28 -28.74 -8.47
CA GLN A 45 16.59 -27.46 -8.61
C GLN A 45 17.50 -26.44 -9.28
N ARG A 46 16.88 -25.39 -9.87
CA ARG A 46 17.58 -24.24 -10.44
C ARG A 46 18.61 -23.68 -9.46
N GLN A 47 19.83 -23.45 -9.93
CA GLN A 47 20.92 -22.86 -9.16
C GLN A 47 21.16 -21.43 -9.58
N LEU A 48 21.42 -20.58 -8.59
CA LEU A 48 21.90 -19.23 -8.78
C LEU A 48 23.33 -19.18 -8.26
N VAL A 49 24.25 -18.86 -9.16
CA VAL A 49 25.70 -18.80 -8.88
C VAL A 49 26.25 -17.44 -9.29
N PHE A 50 27.38 -17.07 -8.72
CA PHE A 50 28.11 -15.87 -9.09
C PHE A 50 29.29 -16.21 -10.01
N ARG A 51 29.70 -15.22 -10.81
CA ARG A 51 30.89 -15.35 -11.65
C ARG A 51 32.11 -15.68 -10.79
N GLY A 52 32.81 -16.76 -11.14
CA GLY A 52 33.97 -17.28 -10.40
C GLY A 52 33.66 -18.43 -9.44
N ASP A 53 32.39 -18.75 -9.20
CA ASP A 53 31.99 -19.88 -8.35
C ASP A 53 32.46 -21.22 -8.93
N ARG A 54 32.47 -22.24 -8.06
CA ARG A 54 32.66 -23.65 -8.43
C ARG A 54 31.41 -24.43 -8.04
N LEU A 55 30.84 -25.17 -8.99
CA LEU A 55 29.61 -25.95 -8.79
C LEU A 55 29.80 -27.38 -9.35
N PRO A 56 29.81 -28.42 -8.47
CA PRO A 56 29.72 -29.80 -8.91
C PRO A 56 28.28 -30.19 -9.23
N LEU A 57 28.09 -30.87 -10.35
CA LEU A 57 26.84 -31.52 -10.75
C LEU A 57 27.08 -33.02 -10.71
N GLN A 58 26.26 -33.76 -9.99
CA GLN A 58 26.37 -35.21 -9.89
C GLN A 58 25.10 -35.87 -10.42
N CYS A 59 25.28 -36.87 -11.28
CA CYS A 59 24.19 -37.66 -11.82
C CYS A 59 24.40 -39.13 -11.46
N THR A 60 23.37 -39.73 -10.86
CA THR A 60 23.37 -41.13 -10.42
C THR A 60 22.20 -41.87 -11.05
N ALA A 61 22.47 -43.02 -11.66
CA ALA A 61 21.48 -43.82 -12.38
C ALA A 61 21.67 -45.32 -12.11
N SER A 62 20.59 -46.11 -12.12
CA SER A 62 20.69 -47.57 -12.00
C SER A 62 21.32 -48.20 -13.22
N TYR A 63 22.28 -49.10 -13.00
CA TYR A 63 22.92 -49.90 -14.04
C TYR A 63 22.10 -51.16 -14.33
N LEU A 64 21.37 -51.15 -15.44
CA LEU A 64 20.40 -52.20 -15.79
C LEU A 64 20.98 -53.25 -16.75
N ASP A 65 21.85 -52.81 -17.66
CA ASP A 65 22.54 -53.63 -18.65
C ASP A 65 23.76 -52.87 -19.20
N GLN A 66 24.56 -53.53 -20.05
CA GLN A 66 25.79 -52.97 -20.64
C GLN A 66 25.55 -51.83 -21.65
N SER A 67 24.31 -51.61 -22.09
CA SER A 67 23.97 -50.53 -23.02
C SER A 67 23.68 -49.20 -22.32
N VAL A 68 23.65 -49.17 -20.98
CA VAL A 68 23.39 -47.96 -20.20
C VAL A 68 24.61 -47.04 -20.20
N GLU A 69 24.46 -45.84 -20.76
CA GLU A 69 25.48 -44.79 -20.77
C GLU A 69 24.93 -43.48 -20.20
N LEU A 70 25.76 -42.77 -19.43
CA LEU A 70 25.47 -41.42 -18.94
C LEU A 70 26.20 -40.39 -19.80
N ARG A 71 25.48 -39.34 -20.22
CA ARG A 71 26.04 -38.21 -20.96
C ARG A 71 25.51 -36.90 -20.40
N TRP A 72 26.35 -35.88 -20.40
CA TRP A 72 25.97 -34.52 -20.01
C TRP A 72 25.63 -33.68 -21.24
N ARG A 73 24.59 -32.85 -21.11
CA ARG A 73 24.20 -31.87 -22.12
C ARG A 73 24.06 -30.49 -21.51
N HIS A 74 24.51 -29.47 -22.24
CA HIS A 74 24.30 -28.06 -21.91
C HIS A 74 23.60 -27.38 -23.08
N ASN A 75 22.43 -26.78 -22.82
CA ASN A 75 21.58 -26.15 -23.84
C ASN A 75 21.34 -27.06 -25.07
N GLY A 76 21.21 -28.37 -24.82
CA GLY A 76 20.97 -29.37 -25.85
C GLY A 76 22.22 -29.94 -26.55
N HIS A 77 23.41 -29.41 -26.29
CA HIS A 77 24.67 -29.90 -26.86
C HIS A 77 25.39 -30.86 -25.91
N ILE A 78 25.97 -31.95 -26.43
CA ILE A 78 26.73 -32.91 -25.63
C ILE A 78 28.00 -32.24 -25.10
N MET A 79 28.28 -32.42 -23.82
CA MET A 79 29.40 -31.82 -23.13
C MET A 79 30.50 -32.84 -22.88
N ASN A 80 31.72 -32.43 -23.23
CA ASN A 80 32.97 -33.09 -22.85
C ASN A 80 33.79 -32.11 -21.99
N THR A 81 34.87 -32.58 -21.38
CA THR A 81 35.81 -31.73 -20.65
C THR A 81 36.36 -30.62 -21.56
N GLN A 82 36.22 -29.38 -21.11
CA GLN A 82 36.67 -28.14 -21.75
C GLN A 82 37.39 -27.28 -20.70
N GLU A 83 38.71 -27.45 -20.59
CA GLU A 83 39.53 -26.79 -19.57
C GLU A 83 39.55 -25.26 -19.73
N ASP A 84 39.48 -24.77 -20.97
CA ASP A 84 39.44 -23.34 -21.32
C ASP A 84 38.17 -22.65 -20.80
N ARG A 85 37.09 -23.41 -20.63
CA ARG A 85 35.80 -22.97 -20.09
C ARG A 85 35.56 -23.42 -18.65
N GLY A 86 36.54 -24.06 -18.02
CA GLY A 86 36.44 -24.56 -16.64
C GLY A 86 35.43 -25.68 -16.46
N ILE A 87 35.11 -26.45 -17.51
CA ILE A 87 34.16 -27.57 -17.45
C ILE A 87 34.96 -28.88 -17.38
N TYR A 88 34.83 -29.61 -16.28
CA TYR A 88 35.51 -30.89 -16.09
C TYR A 88 34.48 -32.01 -15.97
N VAL A 89 34.40 -32.88 -16.97
CA VAL A 89 33.53 -34.07 -16.95
C VAL A 89 34.35 -35.24 -16.43
N GLU A 90 34.00 -35.73 -15.25
CA GLU A 90 34.63 -36.89 -14.64
C GLU A 90 34.18 -38.18 -15.32
N GLN A 91 35.04 -39.20 -15.26
CA GLN A 91 34.71 -40.52 -15.80
C GLN A 91 33.53 -41.14 -15.04
N THR A 92 32.65 -41.82 -15.77
CA THR A 92 31.53 -42.53 -15.16
C THR A 92 32.04 -43.70 -14.30
N LEU A 93 31.66 -43.71 -13.04
CA LEU A 93 32.05 -44.71 -12.06
C LEU A 93 30.90 -45.69 -11.80
N LEU A 94 31.18 -46.99 -11.95
CA LEU A 94 30.27 -48.07 -11.57
C LEU A 94 30.49 -48.45 -10.09
N HIS A 95 29.46 -48.26 -9.28
CA HIS A 95 29.46 -48.58 -7.86
C HIS A 95 28.62 -49.83 -7.59
N ASP A 96 29.19 -50.77 -6.84
CA ASP A 96 28.55 -52.00 -6.38
C ASP A 96 27.84 -52.82 -7.48
N CYS A 97 28.29 -52.70 -8.73
CA CYS A 97 27.68 -53.29 -9.93
C CYS A 97 26.22 -52.87 -10.22
N CYS A 98 25.65 -51.92 -9.48
CA CYS A 98 24.23 -51.57 -9.57
C CYS A 98 23.98 -50.09 -9.90
N LEU A 99 24.96 -49.21 -9.68
CA LEU A 99 24.81 -47.77 -9.84
C LEU A 99 25.92 -47.20 -10.70
N LEU A 100 25.56 -46.37 -11.68
CA LEU A 100 26.49 -45.52 -12.39
C LEU A 100 26.40 -44.10 -11.84
N THR A 101 27.56 -43.47 -11.63
CA THR A 101 27.66 -42.08 -11.21
C THR A 101 28.59 -41.33 -12.15
N SER A 102 28.18 -40.16 -12.64
CA SER A 102 29.02 -39.24 -13.39
C SER A 102 28.94 -37.86 -12.76
N GLU A 103 30.05 -37.13 -12.76
CA GLU A 103 30.14 -35.79 -12.18
C GLU A 103 30.64 -34.79 -13.23
N VAL A 104 30.10 -33.59 -13.21
CA VAL A 104 30.64 -32.43 -13.92
C VAL A 104 31.01 -31.37 -12.91
N ILE A 105 32.28 -30.98 -12.88
CA ILE A 105 32.77 -29.91 -12.03
C ILE A 105 32.90 -28.65 -12.89
N LEU A 106 32.04 -27.68 -12.63
CA LEU A 106 32.12 -26.35 -13.23
C LEU A 106 32.99 -25.48 -12.32
N SER A 107 34.11 -24.99 -12.84
CA SER A 107 35.08 -24.17 -12.10
C SER A 107 35.21 -22.79 -12.74
N ASN A 108 35.33 -21.75 -11.91
CA ASN A 108 35.45 -20.35 -12.38
C ASN A 108 34.31 -19.98 -13.34
N ILE A 109 33.07 -20.24 -12.92
CA ILE A 109 31.86 -20.11 -13.74
C ILE A 109 31.74 -18.71 -14.36
N ASP A 110 31.42 -18.65 -15.65
CA ASP A 110 31.13 -17.41 -16.38
C ASP A 110 29.70 -17.38 -16.94
N VAL A 111 29.33 -16.29 -17.62
CA VAL A 111 27.98 -16.13 -18.21
C VAL A 111 27.69 -17.19 -19.29
N GLY A 112 28.71 -17.77 -19.92
CA GLY A 112 28.58 -18.82 -20.93
C GLY A 112 28.12 -20.16 -20.37
N ILE A 113 28.28 -20.41 -19.08
CA ILE A 113 27.80 -21.61 -18.37
C ILE A 113 26.29 -21.55 -18.07
N ALA A 114 25.67 -20.37 -18.15
CA ALA A 114 24.24 -20.20 -17.91
C ALA A 114 23.38 -21.04 -18.87
N GLY A 115 22.21 -21.46 -18.40
CA GLY A 115 21.24 -22.23 -19.17
C GLY A 115 20.96 -23.61 -18.58
N ILE A 116 20.47 -24.52 -19.42
CA ILE A 116 19.94 -25.82 -18.98
C ILE A 116 21.06 -26.86 -19.02
N TRP A 117 21.30 -27.49 -17.88
CA TRP A 117 22.19 -28.62 -17.71
C TRP A 117 21.36 -29.89 -17.53
N GLU A 118 21.62 -30.88 -18.37
CA GLU A 118 20.86 -32.11 -18.44
C GLU A 118 21.81 -33.30 -18.31
N CYS A 119 21.43 -34.24 -17.46
CA CYS A 119 22.00 -35.58 -17.45
C CYS A 119 21.09 -36.49 -18.27
N LEU A 120 21.63 -37.03 -19.36
CA LEU A 120 20.96 -37.94 -20.26
C LEU A 120 21.46 -39.36 -20.01
N VAL A 121 20.54 -40.27 -19.70
CA VAL A 121 20.79 -41.70 -19.65
C VAL A 121 20.25 -42.33 -20.92
N THR A 122 21.12 -43.03 -21.65
CA THR A 122 20.74 -43.76 -22.87
C THR A 122 20.90 -45.24 -22.68
N SER A 123 19.94 -46.02 -23.17
CA SER A 123 19.94 -47.49 -23.09
C SER A 123 19.26 -48.11 -24.30
N SER A 124 19.43 -49.41 -24.49
CA SER A 124 18.70 -50.19 -25.51
C SER A 124 17.17 -50.10 -25.37
N ARG A 125 16.65 -49.82 -24.17
CA ARG A 125 15.23 -49.69 -23.86
C ARG A 125 14.68 -48.26 -24.01
N GLY A 126 15.53 -47.29 -24.37
CA GLY A 126 15.18 -45.89 -24.54
C GLY A 126 16.08 -44.93 -23.77
N ASN A 127 15.74 -43.64 -23.85
CA ASN A 127 16.49 -42.55 -23.26
C ASN A 127 15.63 -41.85 -22.20
N THR A 128 16.23 -41.49 -21.07
CA THR A 128 15.60 -40.69 -20.03
C THR A 128 16.56 -39.59 -19.58
N SER A 129 16.04 -38.43 -19.18
CA SER A 129 16.89 -37.33 -18.75
C SER A 129 16.30 -36.56 -17.56
N GLN A 130 17.20 -35.96 -16.79
CA GLN A 130 16.90 -35.04 -15.70
C GLN A 130 17.67 -33.75 -15.97
N GLN A 131 17.04 -32.60 -15.74
CA GLN A 131 17.63 -31.31 -16.07
C GLN A 131 17.43 -30.27 -14.96
N MET A 132 18.32 -29.30 -14.91
CA MET A 132 18.28 -28.14 -14.02
C MET A 132 18.82 -26.91 -14.74
N GLU A 133 18.45 -25.71 -14.27
CA GLU A 133 18.91 -24.44 -14.86
C GLU A 133 19.96 -23.79 -13.97
N ILE A 134 21.06 -23.32 -14.57
CA ILE A 134 22.05 -22.47 -13.92
C ILE A 134 21.85 -21.03 -14.39
N VAL A 135 21.71 -20.11 -13.43
CA VAL A 135 21.71 -18.67 -13.68
C VAL A 135 22.91 -18.04 -13.02
N VAL A 136 23.71 -17.34 -13.82
CA VAL A 136 24.97 -16.74 -13.39
C VAL A 136 24.76 -15.23 -13.20
N LEU A 137 25.05 -14.73 -12.00
CA LEU A 137 25.07 -13.30 -11.71
C LEU A 137 26.51 -12.77 -11.74
N GLU A 138 26.68 -11.59 -12.31
CA GLU A 138 27.96 -10.90 -12.27
C GLU A 138 28.17 -10.26 -10.89
N THR A 139 29.32 -10.49 -10.26
CA THR A 139 29.66 -9.96 -8.92
C THR A 139 29.74 -8.44 -8.89
N SER A 140 30.03 -7.81 -10.03
CA SER A 140 30.01 -6.36 -10.23
C SER A 140 28.65 -5.82 -10.70
N ALA A 141 27.60 -6.64 -10.72
CA ALA A 141 26.29 -6.17 -11.14
C ALA A 141 25.82 -5.01 -10.26
N PRO A 142 25.26 -3.95 -10.85
CA PRO A 142 24.73 -2.83 -10.07
C PRO A 142 23.50 -3.27 -9.27
N TYR A 143 23.32 -2.65 -8.11
CA TYR A 143 22.17 -2.89 -7.22
C TYR A 143 21.58 -1.57 -6.79
N CYS A 144 20.26 -1.54 -6.66
CA CYS A 144 19.60 -0.51 -5.88
C CYS A 144 19.89 -0.73 -4.39
N PRO A 145 20.27 0.33 -3.65
CA PRO A 145 20.49 0.22 -2.22
C PRO A 145 19.18 -0.10 -1.49
N ALA A 146 19.30 -0.66 -0.29
CA ALA A 146 18.14 -0.74 0.60
C ALA A 146 17.65 0.68 0.91
N ASP A 147 16.33 0.86 0.92
CA ASP A 147 15.71 2.19 1.01
C ASP A 147 14.42 2.12 1.82
N ARG A 148 14.03 3.24 2.43
CA ARG A 148 12.80 3.36 3.22
C ARG A 148 11.99 4.56 2.76
N VAL A 149 10.79 4.30 2.27
CA VAL A 149 9.87 5.32 1.79
C VAL A 149 8.64 5.37 2.68
N THR A 150 8.40 6.51 3.33
CA THR A 150 7.20 6.76 4.11
C THR A 150 6.30 7.76 3.39
N ASN A 151 5.07 7.35 3.07
CA ASN A 151 4.07 8.20 2.42
C ASN A 151 2.68 7.98 3.06
N ASN A 152 1.64 8.60 2.50
CA ASN A 152 0.26 8.45 2.99
C ASN A 152 -0.36 7.05 2.83
N LYS A 153 0.33 6.13 2.14
CA LYS A 153 -0.03 4.71 2.01
C LYS A 153 0.70 3.81 3.02
N GLY A 154 1.72 4.33 3.70
CA GLY A 154 2.43 3.62 4.76
C GLY A 154 3.94 3.77 4.71
N ASP A 155 4.60 2.87 5.43
CA ASP A 155 6.05 2.77 5.53
C ASP A 155 6.55 1.53 4.77
N PHE A 156 7.32 1.76 3.71
CA PHE A 156 7.80 0.74 2.80
C PHE A 156 9.31 0.58 2.92
N ARG A 157 9.75 -0.65 3.24
CA ARG A 157 11.18 -0.99 3.42
C ARG A 157 11.64 -1.87 2.27
N TRP A 158 12.35 -1.26 1.32
CA TRP A 158 12.89 -1.93 0.15
C TRP A 158 14.24 -2.54 0.46
N SER A 159 14.38 -3.84 0.22
CA SER A 159 15.66 -4.53 0.33
C SER A 159 16.58 -4.20 -0.86
N LYS A 160 17.88 -4.44 -0.68
CA LYS A 160 18.85 -4.33 -1.78
C LYS A 160 18.40 -5.21 -2.95
N THR A 161 18.18 -4.60 -4.11
CA THR A 161 17.56 -5.23 -5.27
C THR A 161 18.49 -5.16 -6.47
N LEU A 162 18.63 -6.26 -7.22
CA LEU A 162 19.47 -6.32 -8.41
C LEU A 162 18.93 -5.39 -9.51
N ALA A 163 19.83 -4.71 -10.22
CA ALA A 163 19.47 -3.86 -11.35
C ALA A 163 18.63 -4.59 -12.41
N GLY A 164 17.59 -3.93 -12.90
CA GLY A 164 16.64 -4.48 -13.88
C GLY A 164 15.47 -5.27 -13.29
N ILE A 165 15.42 -5.47 -11.97
CA ILE A 165 14.33 -6.18 -11.30
C ILE A 165 13.21 -5.22 -10.86
N LEU A 166 11.97 -5.70 -10.98
CA LEU A 166 10.79 -5.09 -10.39
C LEU A 166 10.59 -5.69 -8.99
N ALA A 167 10.80 -4.88 -7.95
CA ALA A 167 10.58 -5.28 -6.57
C ALA A 167 9.13 -5.06 -6.17
N PHE A 168 8.61 -5.95 -5.31
CA PHE A 168 7.26 -5.87 -4.78
C PHE A 168 7.28 -5.93 -3.26
N LEU A 169 6.39 -5.19 -2.63
CA LEU A 169 6.07 -5.33 -1.21
C LEU A 169 4.56 -5.53 -1.04
N PRO A 170 4.12 -6.47 -0.18
CA PRO A 170 2.73 -6.53 0.20
C PRO A 170 2.33 -5.23 0.91
N CYS A 171 1.13 -4.72 0.61
CA CYS A 171 0.60 -3.60 1.37
C CYS A 171 0.39 -4.04 2.83
N ALA A 172 0.62 -3.12 3.78
CA ALA A 172 0.34 -3.40 5.18
C ALA A 172 -1.15 -3.81 5.34
N PRO A 173 -1.45 -4.85 6.13
CA PRO A 173 -2.83 -5.18 6.43
C PRO A 173 -3.48 -3.97 7.07
N ALA A 174 -4.66 -3.57 6.57
CA ALA A 174 -5.39 -2.47 7.16
C ALA A 174 -5.62 -2.79 8.64
N ALA A 175 -5.15 -1.92 9.53
CA ALA A 175 -5.37 -2.06 10.95
C ALA A 175 -6.89 -2.03 11.17
N PHE A 176 -7.47 -3.21 11.37
CA PHE A 176 -8.89 -3.48 11.59
C PHE A 176 -9.81 -3.46 10.36
N GLY A 177 -10.52 -4.60 10.21
CA GLY A 177 -11.34 -5.02 9.07
C GLY A 177 -11.27 -6.54 8.85
N SER A 178 -10.22 -7.19 9.36
CA SER A 178 -10.13 -8.64 9.52
C SER A 178 -9.78 -8.91 10.98
N ALA A 179 -10.78 -9.25 11.79
CA ALA A 179 -10.51 -9.75 13.14
C ALA A 179 -9.58 -10.98 13.02
N PRO A 180 -8.51 -11.07 13.82
CA PRO A 180 -7.73 -12.30 13.88
C PRO A 180 -8.59 -13.35 14.58
N HIS A 181 -9.13 -14.29 13.80
CA HIS A 181 -9.62 -15.54 14.38
C HIS A 181 -8.42 -16.27 14.98
N PRO A 182 -8.42 -16.59 16.28
CA PRO A 182 -7.37 -17.40 16.89
C PRO A 182 -7.71 -18.87 16.63
N SER A 183 -7.49 -19.33 15.41
CA SER A 183 -7.37 -20.76 15.09
C SER A 183 -6.88 -20.90 13.65
N GLY A 184 -5.87 -21.76 13.48
CA GLY A 184 -5.13 -21.92 12.24
C GLY A 184 -5.97 -22.35 11.04
N ASN A 185 -5.37 -22.14 9.87
CA ASN A 185 -5.72 -22.76 8.59
C ASN A 185 -7.17 -22.56 8.14
N ALA A 186 -7.54 -21.33 7.82
CA ALA A 186 -8.62 -21.07 6.88
C ALA A 186 -8.03 -20.68 5.51
N PRO A 187 -8.42 -21.33 4.41
CA PRO A 187 -7.92 -20.99 3.08
C PRO A 187 -8.41 -19.59 2.71
N HIS A 188 -7.48 -18.71 2.33
CA HIS A 188 -7.78 -17.44 1.70
C HIS A 188 -8.82 -17.66 0.58
N PRO A 189 -9.83 -16.78 0.44
CA PRO A 189 -10.71 -16.84 -0.73
C PRO A 189 -9.83 -16.70 -1.98
N SER A 190 -9.71 -17.80 -2.70
CA SER A 190 -8.91 -17.98 -3.91
C SER A 190 -9.47 -17.10 -5.02
N GLY A 191 -9.02 -15.85 -5.07
CA GLY A 191 -9.40 -14.92 -6.14
C GLY A 191 -9.00 -13.46 -5.95
N GLN A 192 -8.76 -12.98 -4.72
CA GLN A 192 -8.26 -11.62 -4.54
C GLN A 192 -6.74 -11.61 -4.62
N LYS A 193 -6.20 -11.06 -5.72
CA LYS A 193 -4.78 -10.72 -5.81
C LYS A 193 -4.43 -9.84 -4.61
N GLU A 194 -3.45 -10.28 -3.81
CA GLU A 194 -2.87 -9.46 -2.75
C GLU A 194 -2.48 -8.10 -3.32
N LYS A 195 -2.96 -7.02 -2.69
CA LYS A 195 -2.60 -5.64 -3.04
C LYS A 195 -1.12 -5.43 -2.73
N LYS A 196 -0.36 -4.91 -3.70
CA LYS A 196 1.10 -4.76 -3.60
C LYS A 196 1.52 -3.36 -4.04
N ALA A 197 2.53 -2.83 -3.38
CA ALA A 197 3.34 -1.74 -3.91
C ALA A 197 4.48 -2.31 -4.74
N TRP A 198 4.94 -1.57 -5.75
CA TRP A 198 6.09 -1.98 -6.54
C TRP A 198 7.03 -0.82 -6.82
N ARG A 199 8.31 -1.16 -6.98
CA ARG A 199 9.37 -0.24 -7.42
C ARG A 199 10.26 -0.92 -8.42
N ARG A 200 10.70 -0.16 -9.42
CA ARG A 200 11.64 -0.64 -10.42
C ARG A 200 13.06 -0.25 -10.06
N CYS A 201 13.94 -1.24 -9.99
CA CYS A 201 15.38 -0.98 -9.97
C CYS A 201 15.88 -0.86 -11.41
N ASP A 202 16.35 0.31 -11.81
CA ASP A 202 16.83 0.53 -13.16
C ASP A 202 18.13 -0.24 -13.45
N ARG A 203 18.57 -0.27 -14.71
CA ARG A 203 19.80 -0.98 -15.11
C ARG A 203 21.07 -0.38 -14.53
N SER A 204 21.02 0.86 -14.03
CA SER A 204 22.16 1.54 -13.40
C SER A 204 22.23 1.33 -11.89
N GLY A 205 21.28 0.59 -11.30
CA GLY A 205 21.21 0.38 -9.85
C GLY A 205 20.62 1.55 -9.08
N ARG A 206 19.72 2.32 -9.70
CA ARG A 206 18.94 3.37 -9.00
C ARG A 206 17.46 3.02 -8.98
N TRP A 207 16.81 3.36 -7.87
CA TRP A 207 15.35 3.27 -7.78
C TRP A 207 14.71 4.27 -8.75
N ALA A 208 13.77 3.79 -9.54
CA ALA A 208 13.09 4.56 -10.57
C ALA A 208 11.56 4.54 -10.33
N GLU A 209 10.78 4.15 -11.33
CA GLU A 209 9.31 4.08 -11.29
C GLU A 209 8.79 3.37 -10.03
N GLU A 210 7.72 3.92 -9.45
CA GLU A 210 7.11 3.43 -8.22
C GLU A 210 5.59 3.54 -8.27
N ASP A 211 4.90 2.64 -7.58
CA ASP A 211 3.44 2.61 -7.49
C ASP A 211 2.99 2.08 -6.12
N TYR A 212 2.23 2.92 -5.44
CA TYR A 212 1.62 2.63 -4.14
C TYR A 212 0.09 2.68 -4.20
N THR A 213 -0.50 2.84 -5.38
CA THR A 213 -1.93 3.13 -5.57
C THR A 213 -2.84 2.00 -5.11
N GLN A 214 -2.37 0.76 -5.16
CA GLN A 214 -3.12 -0.41 -4.69
C GLN A 214 -3.19 -0.49 -3.16
N CYS A 215 -2.28 0.17 -2.44
CA CYS A 215 -2.26 0.13 -0.98
C CYS A 215 -3.34 1.03 -0.38
N PRO A 216 -3.94 0.63 0.75
CA PRO A 216 -4.84 1.51 1.49
C PRO A 216 -4.07 2.70 2.09
N TYR A 217 -4.79 3.76 2.45
CA TYR A 217 -4.21 4.83 3.26
C TYR A 217 -3.79 4.28 4.62
N ALA A 218 -2.66 4.77 5.13
CA ALA A 218 -2.11 4.34 6.41
C ALA A 218 -2.94 4.86 7.60
N SER A 219 -3.47 6.08 7.46
CA SER A 219 -4.36 6.70 8.44
C SER A 219 -5.77 6.15 8.30
N GLU A 220 -6.34 5.73 9.43
CA GLU A 220 -7.71 5.22 9.48
C GLU A 220 -8.74 6.28 9.09
N LEU A 221 -8.54 7.51 9.57
CA LEU A 221 -9.39 8.63 9.23
C LEU A 221 -9.41 8.87 7.72
N THR A 222 -8.24 8.87 7.10
CA THR A 222 -8.08 9.08 5.65
C THR A 222 -8.75 7.97 4.86
N ARG A 223 -8.66 6.72 5.32
CA ARG A 223 -9.34 5.58 4.71
C ARG A 223 -10.86 5.75 4.74
N VAL A 224 -11.42 6.08 5.90
CA VAL A 224 -12.87 6.29 6.05
C VAL A 224 -13.35 7.48 5.21
N LEU A 225 -12.63 8.60 5.23
CA LEU A 225 -12.95 9.77 4.39
C LEU A 225 -12.91 9.42 2.90
N HIS A 226 -11.89 8.67 2.46
CA HIS A 226 -11.79 8.19 1.09
C HIS A 226 -12.99 7.32 0.71
N GLU A 227 -13.39 6.36 1.56
CA GLU A 227 -14.57 5.52 1.32
C GLU A 227 -15.85 6.35 1.20
N LEU A 228 -16.04 7.35 2.07
CA LEU A 228 -17.17 8.27 1.96
C LEU A 228 -17.18 9.03 0.62
N THR A 229 -16.02 9.38 0.06
CA THR A 229 -15.96 10.02 -1.26
C THR A 229 -16.39 9.10 -2.40
N GLN A 230 -16.46 7.78 -2.19
CA GLN A 230 -16.94 6.83 -3.19
C GLN A 230 -18.46 6.65 -3.15
N ILE A 231 -19.13 7.09 -2.08
CA ILE A 231 -20.58 7.00 -1.95
C ILE A 231 -21.25 8.09 -2.80
N THR A 232 -22.26 7.70 -3.58
CA THR A 232 -23.11 8.64 -4.32
C THR A 232 -24.03 9.39 -3.36
N ILE A 233 -23.96 10.72 -3.36
CA ILE A 233 -24.72 11.58 -2.44
C ILE A 233 -26.02 12.04 -3.12
N ASN A 234 -27.12 11.93 -2.40
CA ASN A 234 -28.46 12.30 -2.84
C ASN A 234 -29.26 12.98 -1.70
N THR A 235 -30.50 13.34 -1.98
CA THR A 235 -31.36 14.04 -1.01
C THR A 235 -31.77 13.20 0.18
N THR A 236 -31.60 11.88 0.21
CA THR A 236 -31.92 11.07 1.39
C THR A 236 -30.71 10.91 2.30
N ASN A 237 -29.54 10.60 1.74
CA ASN A 237 -28.32 10.34 2.52
C ASN A 237 -27.48 11.59 2.88
N ALA A 238 -27.75 12.77 2.30
CA ALA A 238 -26.92 13.96 2.55
C ALA A 238 -26.89 14.44 4.02
N GLN A 239 -28.01 14.39 4.73
CA GLN A 239 -28.12 14.81 6.13
C GLN A 239 -27.31 13.90 7.09
N PRO A 240 -27.49 12.56 7.08
CA PRO A 240 -26.65 11.71 7.93
C PRO A 240 -25.16 11.82 7.56
N LEU A 241 -24.83 11.99 6.28
CA LEU A 241 -23.45 12.26 5.87
C LEU A 241 -22.92 13.59 6.41
N GLY A 242 -23.71 14.66 6.35
CA GLY A 242 -23.35 15.97 6.91
C GLY A 242 -23.06 15.90 8.41
N GLN A 243 -23.93 15.25 9.17
CA GLN A 243 -23.73 15.00 10.62
C GLN A 243 -22.46 14.20 10.90
N GLN A 244 -22.23 13.15 10.11
CA GLN A 244 -21.02 12.33 10.23
C GLN A 244 -19.76 13.15 9.93
N LEU A 245 -19.79 14.04 8.94
CA LEU A 245 -18.65 14.90 8.60
C LEU A 245 -18.38 16.01 9.62
N VAL A 246 -19.41 16.62 10.20
CA VAL A 246 -19.23 17.51 11.36
C VAL A 246 -18.54 16.76 12.50
N THR A 247 -18.94 15.51 12.75
CA THR A 247 -18.32 14.67 13.79
C THR A 247 -16.84 14.38 13.48
N PHE A 248 -16.51 14.01 12.24
CA PHE A 248 -15.10 13.77 11.86
C PHE A 248 -14.25 15.04 11.95
N THR A 249 -14.79 16.17 11.49
CA THR A 249 -14.08 17.45 11.49
C THR A 249 -14.01 18.11 12.86
N SER A 250 -14.84 17.71 13.84
CA SER A 250 -14.73 18.24 15.22
C SER A 250 -13.33 18.09 15.84
N ARG A 251 -12.53 17.14 15.34
CA ARG A 251 -11.13 16.90 15.72
C ARG A 251 -10.13 17.27 14.62
N ALA A 252 -10.47 18.25 13.78
CA ALA A 252 -9.66 18.72 12.67
C ALA A 252 -8.24 19.17 13.07
N ALA A 253 -8.05 19.63 14.30
CA ALA A 253 -6.73 19.94 14.85
C ALA A 253 -5.76 18.74 14.89
N HIS A 254 -6.25 17.50 14.72
CA HIS A 254 -5.43 16.28 14.66
C HIS A 254 -5.26 15.74 13.23
N PHE A 255 -5.67 16.50 12.21
CA PHE A 255 -5.45 16.09 10.83
C PHE A 255 -3.97 16.23 10.52
N THR A 256 -3.35 15.14 10.10
CA THR A 256 -1.93 15.05 9.79
C THR A 256 -1.68 14.70 8.33
N ASP A 257 -2.68 14.18 7.62
CA ASP A 257 -2.61 13.86 6.20
C ASP A 257 -3.30 14.96 5.38
N VAL A 258 -2.59 15.46 4.36
CA VAL A 258 -3.11 16.43 3.38
C VAL A 258 -4.40 15.91 2.73
N MET A 259 -4.49 14.60 2.52
CA MET A 259 -5.65 13.96 1.92
C MET A 259 -6.91 14.08 2.76
N ASP A 260 -6.81 14.21 4.10
CA ASP A 260 -7.98 14.39 4.96
C ASP A 260 -8.72 15.70 4.60
N VAL A 261 -7.97 16.78 4.43
CA VAL A 261 -8.49 18.09 4.02
C VAL A 261 -9.09 18.03 2.62
N ILE A 262 -8.41 17.36 1.69
CA ILE A 262 -8.85 17.22 0.30
C ILE A 262 -10.16 16.41 0.22
N PHE A 263 -10.28 15.32 0.97
CA PHE A 263 -11.50 14.50 0.97
C PHE A 263 -12.67 15.21 1.64
N VAL A 264 -12.45 15.89 2.76
CA VAL A 264 -13.49 16.73 3.37
C VAL A 264 -13.97 17.79 2.38
N THR A 265 -13.05 18.46 1.67
CA THR A 265 -13.41 19.45 0.64
C THR A 265 -14.31 18.85 -0.44
N HIS A 266 -13.97 17.68 -0.97
CA HIS A 266 -14.80 16.99 -1.97
C HIS A 266 -16.20 16.66 -1.46
N LEU A 267 -16.32 16.25 -0.20
CA LEU A 267 -17.60 15.91 0.40
C LEU A 267 -18.45 17.16 0.66
N VAL A 268 -17.85 18.25 1.14
CA VAL A 268 -18.50 19.55 1.34
C VAL A 268 -19.04 20.10 0.03
N GLU A 269 -18.28 20.04 -1.06
CA GLU A 269 -18.76 20.46 -2.38
C GLU A 269 -19.97 19.67 -2.85
N ARG A 270 -19.97 18.36 -2.62
CA ARG A 270 -21.10 17.51 -2.99
C ARG A 270 -22.34 17.79 -2.14
N LEU A 271 -22.18 18.06 -0.84
CA LEU A 271 -23.27 18.52 0.02
C LEU A 271 -23.81 19.89 -0.42
N THR A 272 -22.92 20.81 -0.80
CA THR A 272 -23.28 22.16 -1.26
C THR A 272 -24.25 22.13 -2.44
N ARG A 273 -24.05 21.19 -3.38
CA ARG A 273 -24.95 21.01 -4.56
C ARG A 273 -26.39 20.63 -4.20
N LEU A 274 -26.65 20.24 -2.95
CA LEU A 274 -27.98 19.83 -2.48
C LEU A 274 -28.64 20.85 -1.56
N VAL A 275 -27.97 21.96 -1.24
CA VAL A 275 -28.46 23.00 -0.31
C VAL A 275 -29.79 23.61 -0.78
N GLU A 276 -29.95 23.84 -2.09
CA GLU A 276 -31.19 24.35 -2.67
C GLU A 276 -32.40 23.45 -2.35
N LYS A 277 -32.20 22.12 -2.32
CA LYS A 277 -33.24 21.13 -2.03
C LYS A 277 -33.41 20.89 -0.53
N ARG A 278 -32.34 21.05 0.25
CA ARG A 278 -32.28 20.80 1.70
C ARG A 278 -31.44 21.88 2.38
N ARG A 279 -32.11 22.93 2.88
CA ARG A 279 -31.45 24.14 3.41
C ARG A 279 -30.69 23.90 4.72
N ASP A 280 -31.07 22.88 5.49
CA ASP A 280 -30.38 22.44 6.71
C ASP A 280 -28.94 21.99 6.43
N LEU A 281 -28.62 21.60 5.19
CA LEU A 281 -27.24 21.28 4.80
C LEU A 281 -26.29 22.48 4.89
N GLY A 282 -26.80 23.71 4.80
CA GLY A 282 -25.99 24.92 4.97
C GLY A 282 -25.37 25.04 6.36
N ASP A 283 -26.08 24.57 7.40
CA ASP A 283 -25.56 24.55 8.78
C ASP A 283 -24.34 23.62 8.87
N TYR A 284 -24.48 22.38 8.36
CA TYR A 284 -23.38 21.43 8.35
C TYR A 284 -22.16 21.93 7.56
N ILE A 285 -22.36 22.61 6.42
CA ILE A 285 -21.25 23.16 5.62
C ILE A 285 -20.50 24.24 6.40
N SER A 286 -21.22 25.15 7.07
CA SER A 286 -20.63 26.22 7.89
C SER A 286 -19.87 25.66 9.11
N ASP A 287 -20.41 24.63 9.76
CA ASP A 287 -19.78 23.95 10.89
C ASP A 287 -18.50 23.21 10.47
N ILE A 288 -18.58 22.46 9.36
CA ILE A 288 -17.42 21.76 8.80
C ILE A 288 -16.33 22.77 8.43
N ALA A 289 -16.67 23.84 7.72
CA ALA A 289 -15.70 24.87 7.33
C ALA A 289 -15.04 25.53 8.56
N SER A 290 -15.82 25.85 9.59
CA SER A 290 -15.32 26.39 10.86
C SER A 290 -14.38 25.41 11.56
N ASN A 291 -14.71 24.12 11.58
CA ASN A 291 -13.83 23.08 12.12
C ASN A 291 -12.52 22.97 11.32
N MET A 292 -12.58 23.02 9.98
CA MET A 292 -11.41 22.92 9.12
C MET A 292 -10.41 24.08 9.29
N MET A 293 -10.83 25.22 9.85
CA MET A 293 -9.94 26.32 10.23
C MET A 293 -9.01 25.97 11.41
N LEU A 294 -9.27 24.86 12.12
CA LEU A 294 -8.45 24.37 13.22
C LEU A 294 -7.32 23.43 12.78
N VAL A 295 -7.29 23.02 11.50
CA VAL A 295 -6.20 22.20 10.95
C VAL A 295 -4.90 23.00 10.97
N GLU A 296 -3.77 22.31 11.17
CA GLU A 296 -2.46 22.94 11.13
C GLU A 296 -2.19 23.67 9.80
N GLU A 297 -1.63 24.87 9.89
CA GLU A 297 -1.40 25.76 8.75
C GLU A 297 -0.58 25.11 7.63
N HIS A 298 0.45 24.33 7.98
CA HIS A 298 1.27 23.65 6.97
C HIS A 298 0.45 22.62 6.16
N ILE A 299 -0.42 21.86 6.83
CA ILE A 299 -1.30 20.88 6.17
C ILE A 299 -2.31 21.59 5.27
N LEU A 300 -2.91 22.69 5.75
CA LEU A 300 -3.80 23.54 4.93
C LEU A 300 -3.09 24.12 3.71
N TRP A 301 -1.86 24.61 3.86
CA TRP A 301 -1.05 25.13 2.76
C TRP A 301 -0.76 24.04 1.71
N MET A 302 -0.39 22.83 2.13
CA MET A 302 -0.17 21.70 1.22
C MET A 302 -1.46 21.33 0.48
N ALA A 303 -2.59 21.23 1.19
CA ALA A 303 -3.89 20.90 0.58
C ALA A 303 -4.37 22.00 -0.39
N GLN A 304 -4.06 23.26 -0.08
CA GLN A 304 -4.32 24.39 -0.97
C GLN A 304 -3.48 24.30 -2.24
N ASN A 305 -2.19 23.99 -2.14
CA ASN A 305 -1.30 23.87 -3.29
C ASN A 305 -1.66 22.66 -4.17
N GLU A 306 -2.05 21.54 -3.55
CA GLU A 306 -2.38 20.30 -4.27
C GLU A 306 -3.76 20.34 -4.93
N ALA A 307 -4.79 20.84 -4.24
CA ALA A 307 -6.18 20.70 -4.69
C ALA A 307 -7.04 21.98 -4.53
N ARG A 308 -6.43 23.13 -4.22
CA ARG A 308 -7.12 24.38 -3.90
C ARG A 308 -8.17 24.22 -2.80
N ALA A 309 -7.89 23.35 -1.83
CA ALA A 309 -8.86 22.86 -0.86
C ALA A 309 -9.50 24.00 -0.03
N CYS A 310 -8.68 24.89 0.53
CA CYS A 310 -9.17 25.99 1.36
C CYS A 310 -10.04 26.96 0.56
N THR A 311 -9.61 27.35 -0.64
CA THR A 311 -10.40 28.22 -1.54
C THR A 311 -11.78 27.61 -1.83
N ARG A 312 -11.82 26.30 -2.12
CA ARG A 312 -13.07 25.60 -2.45
C ARG A 312 -14.01 25.50 -1.25
N ILE A 313 -13.48 25.29 -0.04
CA ILE A 313 -14.29 25.32 1.20
C ILE A 313 -14.91 26.71 1.41
N VAL A 314 -14.14 27.79 1.25
CA VAL A 314 -14.66 29.16 1.38
C VAL A 314 -15.77 29.41 0.36
N GLN A 315 -15.55 29.04 -0.90
CA GLN A 315 -16.57 29.14 -1.95
C GLN A 315 -17.83 28.34 -1.64
N CYS A 316 -17.72 27.18 -1.00
CA CYS A 316 -18.88 26.42 -0.55
C CYS A 316 -19.70 27.16 0.51
N VAL A 317 -19.05 27.86 1.44
CA VAL A 317 -19.72 28.69 2.45
C VAL A 317 -20.38 29.91 1.81
N GLU A 318 -19.68 30.61 0.93
CA GLU A 318 -20.22 31.78 0.20
C GLU A 318 -21.47 31.42 -0.59
N ARG A 319 -21.46 30.27 -1.29
CA ARG A 319 -22.59 29.78 -2.09
C ARG A 319 -23.82 29.41 -1.26
N ILE A 320 -23.71 29.29 0.07
CA ILE A 320 -24.90 29.09 0.91
C ILE A 320 -25.86 30.27 0.73
N ALA A 321 -25.35 31.50 0.68
CA ALA A 321 -26.18 32.68 0.51
C ALA A 321 -27.00 32.60 -0.80
N ASP A 322 -26.34 32.30 -1.91
CA ASP A 322 -26.97 32.22 -3.24
C ASP A 322 -28.01 31.09 -3.33
N LEU A 323 -27.71 29.93 -2.74
CA LEU A 323 -28.57 28.75 -2.83
C LEU A 323 -29.73 28.79 -1.82
N ALA A 324 -29.52 29.47 -0.70
CA ALA A 324 -30.49 29.49 0.38
C ALA A 324 -31.38 30.74 0.38
N LEU A 325 -31.00 31.85 -0.29
CA LEU A 325 -31.87 33.00 -0.49
C LEU A 325 -32.86 32.71 -1.61
N THR A 326 -34.15 32.82 -1.32
CA THR A 326 -35.23 32.68 -2.33
C THR A 326 -36.28 33.76 -2.09
N GLY A 327 -37.24 33.93 -3.02
CA GLY A 327 -38.31 34.94 -2.87
C GLY A 327 -39.01 34.91 -1.50
N ASP A 328 -39.17 33.72 -0.92
CA ASP A 328 -39.79 33.49 0.39
C ASP A 328 -38.84 33.70 1.60
N ASN A 329 -37.52 33.64 1.39
CA ASN A 329 -36.50 33.76 2.43
C ASN A 329 -35.53 34.90 2.09
N GLN A 330 -35.81 36.09 2.64
CA GLN A 330 -35.08 37.32 2.30
C GLN A 330 -33.87 37.58 3.20
N VAL A 331 -33.69 36.83 4.29
CA VAL A 331 -32.59 37.00 5.24
C VAL A 331 -32.10 35.63 5.72
N ILE A 332 -30.78 35.47 5.80
CA ILE A 332 -30.13 34.26 6.31
C ILE A 332 -29.02 34.68 7.26
N SER A 333 -29.02 34.07 8.45
CA SER A 333 -27.98 34.21 9.45
C SER A 333 -27.47 32.82 9.81
N LYS A 334 -26.15 32.63 9.72
CA LYS A 334 -25.45 31.39 10.08
C LYS A 334 -24.23 31.76 10.90
N VAL A 335 -24.07 31.13 12.06
CA VAL A 335 -22.98 31.41 12.99
C VAL A 335 -22.46 30.07 13.51
N SER A 336 -21.17 29.82 13.29
CA SER A 336 -20.39 28.74 13.87
C SER A 336 -19.21 29.32 14.66
N ALA A 337 -18.38 28.47 15.27
CA ALA A 337 -17.32 28.92 16.19
C ALA A 337 -16.33 29.91 15.56
N ASN A 338 -15.96 29.70 14.30
CA ASN A 338 -14.95 30.49 13.58
C ASN A 338 -15.50 31.25 12.36
N ILE A 339 -16.78 31.07 12.02
CA ILE A 339 -17.40 31.69 10.84
C ILE A 339 -18.74 32.30 11.22
N ALA A 340 -19.02 33.50 10.70
CA ALA A 340 -20.37 34.05 10.71
C ALA A 340 -20.72 34.60 9.33
N LEU A 341 -21.94 34.29 8.87
CA LEU A 341 -22.48 34.64 7.56
C LEU A 341 -23.85 35.27 7.75
N GLU A 342 -24.02 36.48 7.22
CA GLU A 342 -25.31 37.17 7.12
C GLU A 342 -25.55 37.51 5.64
N ALA A 343 -26.72 37.14 5.11
CA ALA A 343 -27.08 37.36 3.72
C ALA A 343 -28.49 37.92 3.61
N PHE A 344 -28.69 38.92 2.74
CA PHE A 344 -29.95 39.64 2.58
C PHE A 344 -30.31 39.78 1.10
N LEU A 345 -31.59 39.57 0.76
CA LEU A 345 -32.13 39.94 -0.54
C LEU A 345 -32.60 41.41 -0.49
N ILE A 346 -31.80 42.31 -1.05
CA ILE A 346 -32.06 43.75 -1.01
C ILE A 346 -32.67 44.21 -2.34
N ARG A 347 -33.77 44.99 -2.28
CA ARG A 347 -34.29 45.67 -3.47
C ARG A 347 -33.56 47.00 -3.65
N PRO A 348 -32.94 47.27 -4.82
CA PRO A 348 -32.18 48.50 -5.03
C PRO A 348 -33.01 49.78 -4.80
N SER A 349 -34.32 49.73 -5.05
CA SER A 349 -35.22 50.88 -4.94
C SER A 349 -35.48 51.37 -3.50
N ASN A 350 -35.24 50.55 -2.48
CA ASN A 350 -35.50 50.89 -1.08
C ASN A 350 -34.26 50.76 -0.17
N PHE A 351 -33.07 50.64 -0.76
CA PHE A 351 -31.85 50.47 0.00
C PHE A 351 -31.28 51.81 0.49
N LEU A 352 -31.28 52.00 1.81
CA LEU A 352 -30.77 53.21 2.46
C LEU A 352 -29.39 53.02 3.11
N GLY A 353 -28.94 51.78 3.27
CA GLY A 353 -27.67 51.43 3.90
C GLY A 353 -27.76 50.15 4.74
N LEU A 354 -26.61 49.58 5.07
CA LEU A 354 -26.46 48.38 5.91
C LEU A 354 -25.50 48.70 7.07
N SER A 355 -25.88 48.37 8.29
CA SER A 355 -25.03 48.48 9.48
C SER A 355 -24.78 47.09 10.05
N CYS A 356 -23.52 46.68 10.12
CA CYS A 356 -23.11 45.37 10.61
C CYS A 356 -22.23 45.49 11.86
N THR A 357 -22.43 44.58 12.80
CA THR A 357 -21.66 44.50 14.05
C THR A 357 -21.19 43.06 14.27
N ALA A 358 -19.88 42.89 14.49
CA ALA A 358 -19.27 41.63 14.90
C ALA A 358 -18.78 41.76 16.35
N LEU A 359 -19.18 40.84 17.21
CA LEU A 359 -18.73 40.75 18.60
C LEU A 359 -18.24 39.33 18.87
N GLN A 360 -17.00 39.20 19.33
CA GLN A 360 -16.45 37.94 19.82
C GLN A 360 -16.37 38.01 21.34
N ARG A 361 -17.06 37.12 22.05
CA ARG A 361 -16.88 36.99 23.50
C ARG A 361 -15.81 35.94 23.79
N PRO A 362 -14.74 36.29 24.54
CA PRO A 362 -13.83 35.27 25.01
C PRO A 362 -14.59 34.27 25.91
N PRO A 363 -14.17 33.00 25.94
CA PRO A 363 -14.77 32.02 26.82
C PRO A 363 -14.67 32.54 28.26
N SER A 364 -15.79 32.54 28.99
CA SER A 364 -15.79 32.94 30.39
C SER A 364 -14.85 32.02 31.15
N SER A 365 -13.68 32.51 31.52
CA SER A 365 -12.83 31.87 32.52
C SER A 365 -13.60 31.93 33.84
N THR A 366 -14.37 30.89 34.16
CA THR A 366 -14.82 30.65 35.51
C THR A 366 -13.58 30.38 36.35
N THR A 367 -13.06 31.44 36.97
CA THR A 367 -12.13 31.35 38.08
C THR A 367 -12.80 30.49 39.14
N SER A 368 -12.38 29.23 39.28
CA SER A 368 -12.79 28.38 40.38
C SER A 368 -12.16 28.93 41.68
N PRO A 369 -12.94 29.21 42.73
CA PRO A 369 -12.39 29.34 44.07
C PRO A 369 -12.01 27.93 44.58
N PHE A 370 -10.86 27.85 45.26
CA PHE A 370 -10.28 26.66 45.88
C PHE A 370 -11.28 25.80 46.69
N PRO A 371 -11.02 24.48 46.86
CA PRO A 371 -11.92 23.58 47.56
C PRO A 371 -11.68 23.60 49.07
N ASP A 372 -12.76 23.73 49.83
CA ASP A 372 -12.83 23.29 51.23
C ASP A 372 -13.89 22.20 51.38
N SER A 373 -13.68 21.39 52.41
CA SER A 373 -13.96 19.95 52.46
C SER A 373 -15.38 19.54 52.91
N HIS A 374 -15.74 18.31 52.51
CA HIS A 374 -16.68 17.33 53.08
C HIS A 374 -18.18 17.24 52.64
N SER A 375 -18.44 16.12 51.94
CA SER A 375 -19.40 15.03 52.25
C SER A 375 -20.66 14.83 51.37
N HIS A 376 -20.64 13.69 50.67
CA HIS A 376 -21.68 12.74 50.25
C HIS A 376 -23.10 13.20 49.87
N THR A 377 -23.53 12.89 48.62
CA THR A 377 -24.49 11.81 48.30
C THR A 377 -24.72 11.69 46.79
N ASP A 378 -24.91 10.45 46.33
CA ASP A 378 -25.19 10.02 44.94
C ASP A 378 -26.47 10.61 44.33
N LYS A 379 -26.38 11.18 43.12
CA LYS A 379 -27.24 10.87 41.95
C LYS A 379 -26.87 11.67 40.70
N ASP A 380 -27.05 11.00 39.55
CA ASP A 380 -27.12 11.51 38.17
C ASP A 380 -25.81 11.68 37.37
N ARG A 381 -25.47 10.59 36.67
CA ARG A 381 -24.52 10.51 35.54
C ARG A 381 -25.08 11.14 34.25
N SER A 382 -25.31 12.45 34.24
CA SER A 382 -25.61 13.16 32.99
C SER A 382 -25.29 14.65 33.11
N ARG A 383 -24.02 15.03 33.00
CA ARG A 383 -23.51 16.38 32.71
C ARG A 383 -21.99 16.38 32.77
N GLU A 384 -21.36 15.77 31.78
CA GLU A 384 -19.93 15.94 31.54
C GLU A 384 -19.68 15.92 30.03
N ARG A 385 -20.34 16.86 29.38
CA ARG A 385 -20.10 17.37 28.04
C ARG A 385 -20.48 18.84 28.18
N ASP A 386 -19.66 19.75 27.67
CA ASP A 386 -19.76 21.23 27.82
C ASP A 386 -18.70 21.82 28.77
N ALA A 387 -17.43 21.61 28.44
CA ALA A 387 -16.33 22.46 28.90
C ALA A 387 -15.24 22.55 27.83
N VAL A 388 -15.64 22.81 26.58
CA VAL A 388 -14.76 23.46 25.60
C VAL A 388 -15.31 24.87 25.50
N GLY A 389 -14.50 25.87 25.87
CA GLY A 389 -14.91 27.27 25.89
C GLY A 389 -15.32 27.73 24.49
N GLU A 390 -16.62 27.71 24.21
CA GLU A 390 -17.17 28.24 22.97
C GLU A 390 -16.99 29.75 22.96
N SER A 391 -16.05 30.23 22.14
CA SER A 391 -16.02 31.63 21.72
C SER A 391 -17.32 31.90 20.96
N LEU A 392 -18.26 32.58 21.60
CA LEU A 392 -19.53 32.96 20.97
C LEU A 392 -19.27 34.16 20.05
N LEU A 393 -18.99 33.87 18.77
CA LEU A 393 -19.03 34.86 17.70
C LEU A 393 -20.49 35.30 17.51
N ASN A 394 -20.74 36.60 17.48
CA ASN A 394 -22.06 37.16 17.21
C ASN A 394 -21.91 38.21 16.12
N PHE A 395 -22.44 37.91 14.95
CA PHE A 395 -22.45 38.81 13.81
C PHE A 395 -23.89 39.14 13.47
N LYS A 396 -24.22 40.42 13.37
CA LYS A 396 -25.57 40.88 12.98
C LYS A 396 -25.46 42.06 12.05
N CYS A 397 -26.29 42.07 11.03
CA CYS A 397 -26.46 43.20 10.12
C CYS A 397 -27.92 43.64 10.10
N HIS A 398 -28.14 44.96 10.03
CA HIS A 398 -29.46 45.58 9.96
C HIS A 398 -29.49 46.60 8.82
N THR A 399 -30.60 46.63 8.07
CA THR A 399 -30.84 47.70 7.10
C THR A 399 -31.16 48.99 7.84
N VAL A 400 -30.54 50.10 7.42
CA VAL A 400 -30.73 51.40 8.06
C VAL A 400 -32.10 51.94 7.66
N ASN A 401 -33.09 51.79 8.54
CA ASN A 401 -34.37 52.47 8.40
C ASN A 401 -34.28 53.85 9.08
N ASN A 402 -34.86 54.88 8.45
CA ASN A 402 -34.67 56.31 8.73
C ASN A 402 -35.17 56.84 10.10
N SER A 403 -34.97 56.13 11.21
CA SER A 403 -35.50 56.55 12.53
C SER A 403 -34.60 56.30 13.75
N GLY A 404 -33.28 56.15 13.59
CA GLY A 404 -32.37 56.07 14.74
C GLY A 404 -30.94 56.53 14.43
N SER A 405 -30.48 57.58 15.12
CA SER A 405 -29.11 58.09 15.01
C SER A 405 -28.06 57.02 15.36
N PRO A 406 -26.94 56.89 14.61
CA PRO A 406 -25.88 55.91 14.88
C PRO A 406 -25.22 56.06 16.26
N ALA A 407 -25.34 57.24 16.87
CA ALA A 407 -24.71 57.58 18.14
C ALA A 407 -25.34 56.90 19.37
N SER A 408 -26.59 56.41 19.30
CA SER A 408 -27.23 55.77 20.46
C SER A 408 -26.86 54.29 20.66
N GLN A 409 -26.22 53.66 19.66
CA GLN A 409 -25.75 52.27 19.76
C GLN A 409 -24.24 52.15 20.04
N LEU A 410 -23.46 53.18 19.74
CA LEU A 410 -22.00 53.19 19.98
C LEU A 410 -21.59 53.45 21.44
N SER A 411 -22.49 53.88 22.32
CA SER A 411 -22.16 54.28 23.69
C SER A 411 -22.00 53.13 24.70
N LYS A 412 -21.98 51.86 24.25
CA LYS A 412 -21.88 50.69 25.15
C LYS A 412 -20.66 49.78 24.98
N LEU A 413 -19.75 50.03 24.03
CA LEU A 413 -18.63 49.11 23.79
C LEU A 413 -17.32 49.87 23.51
N THR A 414 -16.59 50.19 24.56
CA THR A 414 -15.15 50.48 24.52
C THR A 414 -14.41 49.29 25.11
N LEU A 415 -13.52 48.63 24.34
CA LEU A 415 -12.27 47.93 24.73
C LEU A 415 -11.68 47.12 23.55
N PRO A 416 -10.39 46.70 23.60
CA PRO A 416 -9.38 47.04 22.61
C PRO A 416 -9.22 46.01 21.48
N THR A 417 -8.71 46.51 20.36
CA THR A 417 -8.39 45.77 19.13
C THR A 417 -7.12 44.92 19.26
N SER A 418 -7.21 43.62 18.97
CA SER A 418 -6.10 42.84 18.42
C SER A 418 -6.56 42.19 17.11
N GLY A 419 -5.80 42.43 16.04
CA GLY A 419 -6.19 42.09 14.69
C GLY A 419 -5.65 40.72 14.23
N SER A 420 -6.43 40.08 13.37
CA SER A 420 -5.96 39.25 12.26
C SER A 420 -7.15 39.00 11.34
N ALA A 421 -7.30 39.80 10.29
CA ALA A 421 -8.34 39.62 9.28
C ALA A 421 -7.73 39.00 8.02
N TRP A 422 -8.27 37.87 7.60
CA TRP A 422 -8.15 37.38 6.23
C TRP A 422 -9.12 38.20 5.37
N SER A 423 -8.62 38.82 4.32
CA SER A 423 -9.39 39.56 3.32
C SER A 423 -9.20 38.85 1.98
N SER A 424 -10.28 38.32 1.41
CA SER A 424 -10.38 38.16 -0.04
C SER A 424 -10.74 39.53 -0.60
N ALA A 425 -9.84 40.08 -1.41
CA ALA A 425 -10.08 41.28 -2.19
C ALA A 425 -10.63 40.86 -3.56
N ASP A 426 -11.94 40.87 -3.71
CA ASP A 426 -12.52 40.93 -5.06
C ASP A 426 -12.44 42.39 -5.55
N LYS A 427 -11.67 42.58 -6.62
CA LYS A 427 -11.68 43.78 -7.45
C LYS A 427 -12.53 43.49 -8.70
N PRO A 428 -13.15 44.54 -9.27
CA PRO A 428 -14.50 44.54 -9.83
C PRO A 428 -14.73 43.67 -11.06
#